data_AF-A0A4R4DUI2-F1
#
_entry.id   AF-A0A4R4DUI2-F1
#
_cell.length_a   1.000
_cell.length_b   1.000
_cell.length_c   1.000
_cell.angle_alpha   90.00
_cell.angle_beta   90.00
_cell.angle_gamma   90.00
#
_symmetry.space_group_name_H-M   'P 1'
#
loop_
_entity.id
_entity.type
_entity.pdbx_description
1 polymer ?
#
loop_
_entity_poly.entity_id
_entity_poly.type
_entity_poly.pdbx_seq_one_letter_code
_entity_poly.pdbx_strand_id
1 'polypeptide(L)'
;MTTPHDRMRTLIREARISVHHRGNVPAIVGEIVRSASETIRQDDQLFAVVLSTALNKLIRDDLKRCAESADDAEGLRAEQMEMFPQDARATVEQIGRGEVFVPSRNAFVPLLPSHLLPQEIDEAGEYLINHGGDCIRRGGLLRRLGRIMQTHRQAA
;
A
#
# COMPACT_ATOMS: atom_id res chain seq x y z
N MET A 1 -15.73 -16.73 -20.72
CA MET A 1 -16.53 -16.01 -19.71
C MET A 1 -16.04 -14.57 -19.68
N THR A 2 -16.94 -13.58 -19.66
CA THR A 2 -16.56 -12.16 -19.50
C THR A 2 -16.21 -11.90 -18.04
N THR A 3 -15.09 -11.22 -17.79
CA THR A 3 -14.68 -10.88 -16.41
C THR A 3 -15.50 -9.70 -15.89
N PRO A 4 -15.58 -9.49 -14.56
CA PRO A 4 -16.19 -8.28 -13.99
C PRO A 4 -15.59 -6.99 -14.53
N HIS A 5 -14.27 -6.97 -14.78
CA HIS A 5 -13.59 -5.84 -15.43
C HIS A 5 -14.05 -5.62 -16.88
N ASP A 6 -14.23 -6.69 -17.66
CA ASP A 6 -14.72 -6.56 -19.04
C ASP A 6 -16.15 -6.02 -19.06
N ARG A 7 -17.01 -6.49 -18.15
CA ARG A 7 -18.38 -5.98 -17.98
C ARG A 7 -18.38 -4.49 -17.63
N MET A 8 -17.50 -4.04 -16.71
CA MET A 8 -17.36 -2.62 -16.40
C MET A 8 -16.89 -1.79 -17.61
N ARG A 9 -15.94 -2.30 -18.41
CA ARG A 9 -15.50 -1.63 -19.65
C ARG A 9 -16.64 -1.49 -20.66
N THR A 10 -17.53 -2.49 -20.75
CA THR A 10 -18.72 -2.42 -21.59
C THR A 10 -19.67 -1.31 -21.12
N LEU A 11 -19.99 -1.25 -19.83
CA LEU A 11 -20.83 -0.17 -19.27
C LEU A 11 -20.25 1.22 -19.54
N ILE A 12 -18.93 1.39 -19.41
CA ILE A 12 -18.25 2.65 -19.73
C ILE A 12 -18.39 2.98 -21.23
N ARG A 13 -18.24 1.98 -22.11
CA ARG A 13 -18.37 2.17 -23.56
C ARG A 13 -19.80 2.57 -23.94
N GLU A 14 -20.80 1.91 -23.37
CA GLU A 14 -22.22 2.19 -23.62
C GLU A 14 -22.59 3.60 -23.14
N ALA A 15 -22.17 3.98 -21.93
CA ALA A 15 -22.38 5.32 -21.40
C ALA A 15 -21.72 6.39 -22.28
N ARG A 16 -20.49 6.16 -22.78
CA ARG A 16 -19.81 7.07 -23.72
C ARG A 16 -20.59 7.31 -25.01
N ILE A 17 -21.22 6.25 -25.53
CA ILE A 17 -22.06 6.33 -26.73
C ILE A 17 -23.32 7.14 -26.41
N SER A 18 -23.99 6.82 -25.29
CA SER A 18 -25.21 7.51 -24.84
C SER A 18 -25.00 9.02 -24.65
N VAL A 19 -23.92 9.43 -23.97
CA VAL A 19 -23.63 10.85 -23.74
C VAL A 19 -22.97 11.56 -24.92
N HIS A 20 -22.72 10.87 -26.04
CA HIS A 20 -22.07 11.39 -27.24
C HIS A 20 -20.73 12.10 -26.97
N HIS A 21 -20.01 11.69 -25.91
CA HIS A 21 -18.77 12.34 -25.50
C HIS A 21 -17.69 11.32 -25.14
N ARG A 22 -16.48 11.51 -25.69
CA ARG A 22 -15.39 10.52 -25.54
C ARG A 22 -14.72 10.53 -24.17
N GLY A 23 -14.55 11.69 -23.53
CA GLY A 23 -13.77 11.84 -22.29
C GLY A 23 -14.38 12.72 -21.19
N ASN A 24 -15.67 13.05 -21.24
CA ASN A 24 -16.31 13.84 -20.18
C ASN A 24 -16.67 12.87 -19.06
N VAL A 25 -15.71 12.65 -18.16
CA VAL A 25 -15.82 11.68 -17.07
C VAL A 25 -17.07 11.94 -16.22
N PRO A 26 -17.37 13.18 -15.77
CA PRO A 26 -18.61 13.46 -15.03
C PRO A 26 -19.89 13.01 -15.77
N ALA A 27 -20.02 13.33 -17.06
CA ALA A 27 -21.19 12.94 -17.85
C ALA A 27 -21.30 11.42 -17.99
N ILE A 28 -20.19 10.74 -18.27
CA ILE A 28 -20.13 9.28 -18.42
C ILE A 28 -20.48 8.60 -17.08
N VAL A 29 -19.93 9.07 -15.96
CA VAL A 29 -20.23 8.52 -14.63
C VAL A 29 -21.70 8.75 -14.28
N GLY A 30 -22.23 9.96 -14.53
CA GLY A 30 -23.65 10.26 -14.32
C GLY A 30 -24.57 9.32 -15.10
N GLU A 31 -24.22 9.03 -16.35
CA GLU A 31 -24.97 8.09 -17.19
C GLU A 31 -24.88 6.64 -16.68
N ILE A 32 -23.71 6.17 -16.24
CA ILE A 32 -23.56 4.83 -15.63
C ILE A 32 -24.41 4.72 -14.37
N VAL A 33 -24.38 5.74 -13.49
CA VAL A 33 -25.19 5.75 -12.26
C VAL A 33 -26.69 5.72 -12.60
N ARG A 34 -27.11 6.47 -13.62
CA ARG A 34 -28.51 6.52 -14.06
C ARG A 34 -28.98 5.20 -14.67
N SER A 35 -28.14 4.54 -15.48
CA SER A 35 -28.55 3.41 -16.32
C SER A 35 -28.20 2.02 -15.77
N ALA A 36 -27.17 1.91 -14.93
CA ALA A 36 -26.59 0.62 -14.53
C ALA A 36 -26.41 0.47 -13.02
N SER A 37 -26.83 1.44 -12.19
CA SER A 37 -26.59 1.39 -10.75
C SER A 37 -27.25 0.20 -10.06
N GLU A 38 -28.47 -0.18 -10.44
CA GLU A 38 -29.15 -1.35 -9.88
C GLU A 38 -28.44 -2.64 -10.26
N THR A 39 -28.06 -2.79 -11.53
CA THR A 39 -27.28 -3.94 -12.03
C THR A 39 -25.95 -4.07 -11.30
N ILE A 40 -25.24 -2.97 -11.07
CA ILE A 40 -23.98 -2.97 -10.32
C ILE A 40 -24.21 -3.36 -8.86
N ARG A 41 -25.29 -2.88 -8.22
CA ARG A 41 -25.59 -3.20 -6.81
C ARG A 41 -25.99 -4.66 -6.60
N GLN A 42 -26.62 -5.29 -7.58
CA GLN A 42 -27.09 -6.68 -7.49
C GLN A 42 -26.02 -7.70 -7.92
N ASP A 43 -24.91 -7.26 -8.49
CA ASP A 43 -23.79 -8.11 -8.92
C ASP A 43 -22.57 -7.90 -8.00
N ASP A 44 -22.41 -8.77 -7.00
CA ASP A 44 -21.34 -8.68 -6.00
C ASP A 44 -19.94 -8.55 -6.62
N GLN A 45 -19.68 -9.25 -7.72
CA GLN A 45 -18.37 -9.22 -8.38
C GLN A 45 -18.12 -7.90 -9.08
N LEU A 46 -19.15 -7.35 -9.74
CA LEU A 46 -19.06 -6.05 -10.40
C LEU A 46 -18.98 -4.91 -9.37
N PHE A 47 -19.76 -5.01 -8.29
CA PHE A 47 -19.69 -4.09 -7.16
C PHE A 47 -18.30 -4.07 -6.53
N ALA A 48 -17.69 -5.24 -6.27
CA ALA A 48 -16.34 -5.35 -5.73
C ALA A 48 -15.29 -4.67 -6.63
N VAL A 49 -15.42 -4.79 -7.96
CA VAL A 49 -14.53 -4.08 -8.90
C VAL A 49 -14.71 -2.57 -8.83
N VAL A 50 -15.94 -2.07 -8.81
CA VAL A 50 -16.22 -0.63 -8.70
C VAL A 50 -15.68 -0.08 -7.37
N LEU A 51 -15.98 -0.77 -6.26
CA LEU A 51 -15.55 -0.39 -4.93
C LEU A 51 -14.03 -0.39 -4.80
N SER A 52 -13.35 -1.47 -5.19
CA SER A 52 -11.88 -1.55 -5.13
C SER A 52 -11.21 -0.48 -5.99
N THR A 53 -11.74 -0.21 -7.19
CA THR A 53 -11.21 0.84 -8.07
C THR A 53 -11.40 2.24 -7.45
N ALA A 54 -12.57 2.51 -6.88
CA ALA A 54 -12.87 3.78 -6.22
C ALA A 54 -11.99 3.99 -4.97
N LEU A 55 -11.89 2.98 -4.10
CA LEU A 55 -11.05 3.03 -2.91
C LEU A 55 -9.58 3.21 -3.27
N ASN A 56 -9.07 2.47 -4.25
CA ASN A 56 -7.69 2.63 -4.73
C ASN A 56 -7.39 4.05 -5.19
N LYS A 57 -8.34 4.70 -5.89
CA LYS A 57 -8.16 6.09 -6.32
C LYS A 57 -8.19 7.04 -5.13
N LEU A 58 -9.18 6.93 -4.25
CA LEU A 58 -9.32 7.81 -3.08
C LEU A 58 -8.10 7.71 -2.16
N ILE A 59 -7.64 6.50 -1.86
CA ILE A 59 -6.44 6.26 -1.04
C ILE A 59 -5.21 6.85 -1.73
N ARG A 60 -5.02 6.65 -3.04
CA ARG A 60 -3.88 7.26 -3.76
C ARG A 60 -3.93 8.78 -3.76
N ASP A 61 -5.11 9.37 -3.93
CA ASP A 61 -5.26 10.83 -3.92
C ASP A 61 -5.01 11.41 -2.51
N ASP A 62 -5.45 10.72 -1.46
CA ASP A 62 -5.18 11.08 -0.07
C ASP A 62 -3.69 10.97 0.26
N LEU A 63 -3.08 9.82 -0.07
CA LEU A 63 -1.64 9.60 0.08
C LEU A 63 -0.85 10.68 -0.68
N LYS A 64 -1.25 11.05 -1.90
CA LYS A 64 -0.64 12.13 -2.70
C LYS A 64 -0.74 13.52 -2.07
N ARG A 65 -1.87 13.85 -1.43
CA ARG A 65 -2.07 15.14 -0.75
C ARG A 65 -1.27 15.23 0.55
N CYS A 66 -1.24 14.14 1.32
CA CYS A 66 -0.35 14.01 2.47
C CYS A 66 1.13 14.07 2.02
N ALA A 67 1.39 13.66 0.79
CA ALA A 67 2.66 13.65 0.09
C ALA A 67 3.01 14.95 -0.66
N GLU A 68 2.47 16.12 -0.31
CA GLU A 68 3.08 17.40 -0.75
C GLU A 68 4.54 17.59 -0.23
N SER A 69 5.10 16.57 0.44
CA SER A 69 6.52 16.36 0.73
C SER A 69 7.14 15.06 0.15
N ALA A 70 6.48 14.34 -0.76
CA ALA A 70 6.91 12.99 -1.16
C ALA A 70 7.84 12.91 -2.39
N ASP A 71 9.08 13.36 -2.20
CA ASP A 71 10.22 12.52 -2.64
C ASP A 71 10.45 11.34 -1.67
N ASP A 72 9.59 11.18 -0.65
CA ASP A 72 9.99 10.62 0.63
C ASP A 72 9.28 9.32 1.06
N ALA A 73 8.23 8.86 0.39
CA ALA A 73 7.44 7.72 0.85
C ALA A 73 7.05 6.74 -0.27
N GLU A 74 7.96 5.83 -0.62
CA GLU A 74 7.56 4.45 -1.02
C GLU A 74 8.72 3.44 -1.11
N GLY A 75 9.98 3.90 -1.09
CA GLY A 75 11.16 3.03 -1.20
C GLY A 75 12.18 3.22 -0.09
N LEU A 76 12.99 2.19 0.14
CA LEU A 76 14.24 2.34 0.88
C LEU A 76 15.15 3.31 0.11
N ARG A 77 15.58 4.41 0.74
CA ARG A 77 16.56 5.31 0.10
C ARG A 77 17.95 4.70 0.22
N ALA A 78 18.79 4.89 -0.80
CA ALA A 78 20.17 4.39 -0.80
C ALA A 78 20.95 4.86 0.44
N GLU A 79 20.74 6.11 0.85
CA GLU A 79 21.33 6.73 2.04
C GLU A 79 20.94 6.00 3.34
N GLN A 80 19.69 5.53 3.46
CA GLN A 80 19.25 4.77 4.63
C GLN A 80 19.96 3.42 4.71
N MET A 81 20.24 2.78 3.57
CA MET A 81 20.92 1.49 3.52
C MET A 81 22.37 1.57 4.02
N GLU A 82 23.06 2.68 3.78
CA GLU A 82 24.43 2.90 4.24
C GLU A 82 24.53 3.02 5.77
N MET A 83 23.46 3.50 6.42
CA MET A 83 23.40 3.66 7.88
C MET A 83 23.32 2.33 8.63
N PHE A 84 22.93 1.23 7.95
CA PHE A 84 22.87 -0.09 8.57
C PHE A 84 24.23 -0.82 8.52
N PRO A 85 24.52 -1.66 9.54
CA PRO A 85 25.63 -2.62 9.50
C PRO A 85 25.61 -3.49 8.24
N GLN A 86 26.78 -3.89 7.75
CA GLN A 86 26.94 -4.56 6.46
C GLN A 86 26.11 -5.85 6.33
N ASP A 87 25.99 -6.63 7.40
CA ASP A 87 25.21 -7.87 7.49
C ASP A 87 23.69 -7.64 7.57
N ALA A 88 23.23 -6.43 7.95
CA ALA A 88 21.83 -6.03 7.92
C ALA A 88 21.36 -5.54 6.53
N ARG A 89 22.25 -5.01 5.69
CA ARG A 89 21.90 -4.31 4.43
C ARG A 89 21.03 -5.15 3.49
N ALA A 90 21.38 -6.41 3.26
CA ALA A 90 20.59 -7.30 2.41
C ALA A 90 19.17 -7.56 2.95
N THR A 91 18.99 -7.55 4.29
CA THR A 91 17.67 -7.70 4.91
C THR A 91 16.85 -6.43 4.73
N VAL A 92 17.47 -5.25 4.92
CA VAL A 92 16.83 -3.93 4.74
C VAL A 92 16.40 -3.72 3.29
N GLU A 93 17.25 -4.08 2.32
CA GLU A 93 16.93 -4.06 0.90
C GLU A 93 15.71 -4.93 0.57
N GLN A 94 15.63 -6.15 1.12
CA GLN A 94 14.50 -7.05 0.92
C GLN A 94 13.20 -6.58 1.57
N ILE A 95 13.27 -5.75 2.62
CA ILE A 95 12.11 -5.09 3.22
C ILE A 95 11.57 -4.02 2.27
N GLY A 96 12.46 -3.22 1.65
CA GLY A 96 12.11 -2.27 0.60
C GLY A 96 11.16 -1.16 1.04
N ARG A 97 11.27 -0.73 2.30
CA ARG A 97 10.45 0.32 2.91
C ARG A 97 11.32 1.30 3.67
N GLY A 98 11.04 2.59 3.53
CA GLY A 98 11.73 3.64 4.28
C GLY A 98 11.20 3.81 5.71
N GLU A 99 10.03 3.25 6.03
CA GLU A 99 9.33 3.39 7.31
C GLU A 99 8.62 2.09 7.72
N VAL A 100 8.40 1.90 9.02
CA VAL A 100 7.66 0.77 9.60
C VAL A 100 6.70 1.25 10.68
N PHE A 101 5.53 0.61 10.78
CA PHE A 101 4.60 0.89 11.87
C PHE A 101 5.09 0.23 13.17
N VAL A 102 5.24 1.03 14.22
CA VAL A 102 5.65 0.60 15.56
C VAL A 102 4.44 0.68 16.49
N PRO A 103 3.84 -0.45 16.91
CA PRO A 103 2.59 -0.45 17.67
C PRO A 103 2.70 0.29 19.02
N SER A 104 3.81 0.11 19.76
CA SER A 104 4.07 0.80 21.03
C SER A 104 4.12 2.32 20.92
N ARG A 105 4.43 2.86 19.72
CA ARG A 105 4.39 4.29 19.42
C ARG A 105 3.11 4.73 18.70
N ASN A 106 2.30 3.76 18.25
CA ASN A 106 1.14 3.97 17.39
C ASN A 106 1.44 4.89 16.19
N ALA A 107 2.59 4.70 15.56
CA ALA A 107 3.10 5.58 14.51
C ALA A 107 3.96 4.84 13.48
N PHE A 108 4.03 5.39 12.26
CA PHE A 108 5.06 5.04 11.31
C PHE A 108 6.36 5.75 11.68
N VAL A 109 7.44 4.98 11.74
CA VAL A 109 8.77 5.45 12.15
C VAL A 109 9.76 5.11 11.04
N PRO A 110 10.68 6.02 10.67
CA PRO A 110 11.73 5.73 9.70
C PRO A 110 12.52 4.47 10.05
N LEU A 111 12.72 3.60 9.07
CA LEU A 111 13.52 2.38 9.19
C LEU A 111 15.01 2.75 9.21
N LEU A 112 15.45 3.27 10.35
CA LEU A 112 16.80 3.77 10.59
C LEU A 112 17.33 3.27 11.94
N PRO A 113 18.62 2.90 12.05
CA PRO A 113 19.20 2.46 13.32
C PRO A 113 19.11 3.48 14.46
N SER A 114 19.06 4.77 14.13
CA SER A 114 18.95 5.88 15.10
C SER A 114 17.53 6.13 15.60
N HIS A 115 16.50 5.67 14.87
CA HIS A 115 15.10 5.97 15.17
C HIS A 115 14.36 4.79 15.81
N LEU A 116 14.87 3.58 15.61
CA LEU A 116 14.27 2.32 16.03
C LEU A 116 15.18 1.52 16.95
N LEU A 117 14.65 1.14 18.09
CA LEU A 117 15.28 0.15 18.97
C LEU A 117 15.09 -1.26 18.36
N PRO A 118 16.03 -2.19 18.57
CA PRO A 118 15.88 -3.56 18.09
C PRO A 118 14.56 -4.23 18.51
N GLN A 119 14.05 -3.93 19.72
CA GLN A 119 12.77 -4.45 20.19
C GLN A 119 11.58 -3.89 19.39
N GLU A 120 11.63 -2.61 19.00
CA GLU A 120 10.58 -1.98 18.20
C GLU A 120 10.56 -2.54 16.77
N ILE A 121 11.71 -2.94 16.24
CA ILE A 121 11.80 -3.64 14.95
C ILE A 121 11.19 -5.04 15.05
N ASP A 122 11.45 -5.78 16.14
CA ASP A 122 10.83 -7.10 16.36
C ASP A 122 9.31 -6.98 16.55
N GLU A 123 8.86 -5.98 17.31
CA GLU A 123 7.45 -5.66 17.53
C GLU A 123 6.71 -5.33 16.23
N ALA A 124 7.29 -4.45 15.40
CA ALA A 124 6.76 -4.14 14.07
C ALA A 124 6.67 -5.41 13.20
N GLY A 125 7.67 -6.29 13.31
CA GLY A 125 7.67 -7.58 12.63
C GLY A 125 6.57 -8.53 13.10
N GLU A 126 6.37 -8.65 14.40
CA GLU A 126 5.30 -9.46 15.00
C GLU A 126 3.91 -8.92 14.64
N TYR A 127 3.74 -7.60 14.66
CA TYR A 127 2.52 -6.94 14.22
C TYR A 127 2.14 -7.33 12.79
N LEU A 128 3.09 -7.26 11.85
CA LEU A 128 2.85 -7.65 10.45
C LEU A 128 2.51 -9.14 10.28
N ILE A 129 3.14 -10.02 11.07
CA ILE A 129 2.84 -11.47 11.04
C ILE A 129 1.40 -11.70 11.50
N ASN A 130 0.98 -11.05 12.59
CA ASN A 130 -0.37 -11.20 13.16
C ASN A 130 -1.47 -10.70 12.21
N HIS A 131 -1.16 -9.78 11.28
CA HIS A 131 -2.10 -9.28 10.28
C HIS A 131 -2.19 -10.14 9.01
N GLY A 132 -1.30 -11.11 8.82
CA GLY A 132 -1.38 -12.14 7.77
C GLY A 132 -1.08 -11.67 6.33
N GLY A 133 -1.22 -12.60 5.37
CA GLY A 133 -1.04 -12.34 3.93
C GLY A 133 0.38 -11.95 3.52
N ASP A 134 0.51 -10.96 2.64
CA ASP A 134 1.80 -10.43 2.14
C ASP A 134 2.68 -9.83 3.27
N CYS A 135 2.08 -9.53 4.42
CA CYS A 135 2.77 -8.99 5.58
C CYS A 135 3.63 -10.03 6.32
N ILE A 136 3.37 -11.34 6.16
CA ILE A 136 4.11 -12.41 6.87
C ILE A 136 5.59 -12.40 6.48
N ARG A 137 5.89 -12.36 5.18
CA ARG A 137 7.28 -12.36 4.69
C ARG A 137 8.03 -11.14 5.22
N ARG A 138 7.41 -9.97 5.14
CA ARG A 138 8.00 -8.71 5.62
C ARG A 138 8.19 -8.72 7.13
N GLY A 139 7.22 -9.24 7.87
CA GLY A 139 7.31 -9.39 9.32
C GLY A 139 8.50 -10.28 9.71
N GLY A 140 8.70 -11.41 9.03
CA GLY A 140 9.87 -12.26 9.24
C GLY A 140 11.21 -11.55 8.99
N LEU A 141 11.29 -10.71 7.95
CA LEU A 141 12.48 -9.89 7.66
C LEU A 141 12.74 -8.84 8.74
N LEU A 142 11.70 -8.17 9.25
CA LEU A 142 11.84 -7.21 10.35
C LEU A 142 12.32 -7.88 11.63
N ARG A 143 11.76 -9.02 12.01
CA ARG A 143 12.23 -9.78 13.18
C ARG A 143 13.70 -10.21 13.03
N ARG A 144 14.12 -10.62 11.82
CA ARG A 144 15.53 -10.91 11.51
C ARG A 144 16.41 -9.67 11.68
N LEU A 145 15.97 -8.53 11.15
CA LEU A 145 16.68 -7.25 11.29
C LEU A 145 16.82 -6.84 12.76
N GLY A 146 15.77 -6.98 13.56
CA GLY A 146 15.81 -6.71 15.00
C GLY A 146 16.88 -7.53 15.72
N ARG A 147 17.01 -8.82 15.38
CA ARG A 147 18.08 -9.68 15.95
C ARG A 147 19.49 -9.23 15.54
N ILE A 148 19.70 -8.89 14.27
CA ILE A 148 21.00 -8.39 13.78
C ILE A 148 21.37 -7.11 14.53
N MET A 149 20.44 -6.16 14.62
CA MET A 149 20.64 -4.88 15.32
C MET A 149 20.91 -5.05 16.82
N GLN A 150 20.26 -6.03 17.46
CA GLN A 150 20.50 -6.37 18.86
C GLN A 150 21.93 -6.84 19.09
N THR A 151 22.47 -7.69 18.21
CA THR A 151 23.85 -8.18 18.27
C THR A 151 24.86 -7.03 18.17
N HIS A 152 24.67 -6.12 17.21
CA HIS A 152 25.56 -4.96 17.03
C HIS A 152 25.53 -4.00 18.22
N ARG A 153 24.38 -3.83 18.86
CA ARG A 153 24.26 -2.98 20.06
C ARG A 153 24.93 -3.58 21.30
N GLN A 154 25.01 -4.90 21.39
CA GLN A 154 25.71 -5.58 22.48
C GLN A 154 27.23 -5.61 22.29
N ALA A 155 27.71 -5.41 21.05
CA ALA A 155 29.12 -5.39 20.70
C ALA A 155 29.76 -3.98 20.71
N ALA A 156 28.94 -2.93 20.89
CA ALA A 156 29.34 -1.52 20.96
C ALA A 156 29.31 -1.03 22.42
#